data_AF-A0A8H4WHW0-F1
#
_entry.id   AF-A0A8H4WHW0-F1
#
_cell.length_a   1.000
_cell.length_b   1.000
_cell.length_c   1.000
_cell.angle_alpha   90.00
_cell.angle_beta   90.00
_cell.angle_gamma   90.00
#
_symmetry.space_group_name_H-M   'P 1'
#
loop_
_entity.id
_entity.type
_entity.pdbx_description
1 polymer ?
#
loop_
_entity_poly.entity_id
_entity_poly.type
_entity_poly.pdbx_seq_one_letter_code
_entity_poly.pdbx_strand_id
1 'polypeptide(L)'
;MFLGILPLDFVMIRAGMPTNVRSTTIARFNDRGSSTQALVTTYNCDATGLNMHSQCSRITLIESALNHNSLFQTIERIHSLCQREEQCA
;
A
#
# COMPACT_ATOMS: atom_id res chain seq x y z
N MET A 1 -10.74 -13.71 0.38
CA MET A 1 -10.15 -12.83 -0.65
C MET A 1 -9.24 -13.68 -1.51
N PHE A 2 -9.30 -13.56 -2.84
CA PHE A 2 -8.58 -14.42 -3.80
C PHE A 2 -7.07 -14.54 -3.52
N LEU A 3 -6.41 -13.48 -3.03
CA LEU A 3 -4.97 -13.51 -2.71
C LEU A 3 -4.59 -14.54 -1.63
N GLY A 4 -5.52 -14.97 -0.77
CA GLY A 4 -5.22 -16.00 0.25
C GLY A 4 -5.00 -17.40 -0.32
N ILE A 5 -5.27 -17.61 -1.61
CA ILE A 5 -5.06 -18.89 -2.32
C ILE A 5 -3.75 -18.85 -3.11
N LEU A 6 -3.22 -17.65 -3.37
CA LEU A 6 -1.96 -17.47 -4.08
C LEU A 6 -0.79 -17.69 -3.11
N PRO A 7 0.34 -18.26 -3.56
CA PRO A 7 1.57 -18.32 -2.78
C PRO A 7 2.28 -16.95 -2.78
N LEU A 8 1.55 -15.90 -2.38
CA LEU A 8 2.01 -14.52 -2.31
C LEU A 8 2.08 -14.11 -0.84
N ASP A 9 3.23 -13.64 -0.35
CA ASP A 9 3.29 -13.04 0.99
C ASP A 9 2.78 -11.60 0.90
N PHE A 10 1.58 -11.37 1.45
CA PHE A 10 0.97 -10.05 1.44
C PHE A 10 0.55 -9.64 2.85
N VAL A 11 0.50 -8.33 3.05
CA VAL A 11 -0.10 -7.73 4.22
C VAL A 11 -1.31 -6.91 3.85
N MET A 12 -2.21 -6.70 4.82
CA MET A 12 -3.47 -6.02 4.58
C MET A 12 -3.71 -4.93 5.62
N ILE A 13 -4.15 -3.77 5.13
CA ILE A 13 -4.59 -2.65 5.95
C ILE A 13 -6.04 -2.33 5.57
N ARG A 14 -6.92 -2.29 6.57
CA ARG A 14 -8.32 -1.96 6.41
C ARG A 14 -8.68 -0.73 7.24
N ALA A 15 -9.73 -0.04 6.83
CA ALA A 15 -10.38 0.94 7.67
C ALA A 15 -10.79 0.32 9.02
N GLY A 16 -10.59 1.06 10.11
CA GLY A 16 -10.91 0.60 11.47
C GLY A 16 -9.86 -0.30 12.13
N MET A 17 -8.74 -0.62 11.47
CA MET A 17 -7.64 -1.31 12.16
C MET A 17 -7.05 -0.42 13.28
N PRO A 18 -6.77 -0.99 14.47
CA PRO A 18 -6.09 -0.27 15.53
C PRO A 18 -4.75 0.31 15.06
N THR A 19 -4.42 1.52 15.54
CA THR A 19 -3.22 2.25 15.12
C THR A 19 -1.94 1.44 15.29
N ASN A 20 -1.80 0.71 16.40
CA ASN A 20 -0.63 -0.13 16.67
C ASN A 20 -0.49 -1.26 15.65
N VAL A 21 -1.57 -1.99 15.36
CA VAL A 21 -1.56 -3.09 14.39
C VAL A 21 -1.23 -2.55 13.01
N ARG A 22 -1.84 -1.42 12.62
CA ARG A 22 -1.55 -0.75 11.35
C ARG A 22 -0.07 -0.35 11.24
N SER A 23 0.50 0.25 12.27
CA SER A 23 1.92 0.63 12.30
C SER A 23 2.85 -0.57 12.17
N THR A 24 2.55 -1.68 12.84
CA THR A 24 3.33 -2.93 12.71
C THR A 24 3.23 -3.50 11.29
N THR A 25 2.05 -3.47 10.68
CA THR A 25 1.85 -3.92 9.29
C THR A 25 2.65 -3.06 8.30
N ILE A 26 2.65 -1.73 8.49
CA ILE A 26 3.44 -0.80 7.68
C ILE A 26 4.93 -1.06 7.85
N ALA A 27 5.40 -1.26 9.09
CA ALA A 27 6.80 -1.57 9.36
C ALA A 27 7.23 -2.87 8.68
N ARG A 28 6.40 -3.93 8.71
CA ARG A 28 6.67 -5.19 8.02
C ARG A 28 6.72 -5.03 6.50
N PHE A 29 5.87 -4.18 5.93
CA PHE A 29 5.90 -3.91 4.49
C PHE A 29 7.12 -3.09 4.07
N ASN A 30 7.59 -2.18 4.93
CA ASN A 30 8.76 -1.34 4.66
C ASN A 30 10.10 -1.99 5.02
N ASP A 31 10.10 -3.13 5.71
CA ASP A 31 11.31 -3.86 6.06
C ASP A 31 11.89 -4.57 4.84
N ARG A 32 13.11 -4.20 4.44
CA ARG A 32 13.83 -4.81 3.31
C ARG A 32 14.21 -6.27 3.54
N GLY A 33 14.25 -6.71 4.80
CA GLY A 33 14.46 -8.13 5.15
C GLY A 33 13.18 -8.97 5.10
N SER A 34 12.02 -8.33 4.93
CA SER A 34 10.74 -9.01 4.88
C SER A 34 10.54 -9.74 3.55
N SER A 35 9.89 -10.90 3.60
CA SER A 35 9.41 -11.61 2.40
C SER A 35 8.16 -10.98 1.78
N THR A 36 7.62 -9.91 2.37
CA THR A 36 6.35 -9.31 1.95
C THR A 36 6.46 -8.70 0.56
N GLN A 37 5.60 -9.17 -0.34
CA GLN A 37 5.59 -8.81 -1.76
C GLN A 37 4.50 -7.79 -2.09
N ALA A 38 3.42 -7.74 -1.31
CA ALA A 38 2.29 -6.87 -1.59
C ALA A 38 1.65 -6.30 -0.32
N LEU A 39 1.16 -5.07 -0.42
CA LEU A 39 0.25 -4.46 0.54
C LEU A 39 -1.12 -4.30 -0.12
N VAL A 40 -2.15 -4.77 0.57
CA VAL A 40 -3.54 -4.61 0.16
C VAL A 40 -4.20 -3.58 1.06
N THR A 41 -4.77 -2.54 0.46
CA THR A 41 -5.49 -1.50 1.19
C THR A 41 -6.72 -1.05 0.42
N THR A 42 -7.69 -0.50 1.14
CA THR A 42 -8.84 0.21 0.55
C THR A 42 -8.47 1.68 0.31
N TYR A 43 -9.13 2.33 -0.66
CA TYR A 43 -9.00 3.78 -0.89
C TYR A 43 -9.18 4.59 0.40
N ASN A 44 -10.23 4.30 1.18
CA ASN A 44 -10.55 5.03 2.43
C ASN A 44 -9.52 4.85 3.58
N CYS A 45 -8.36 4.24 3.37
CA CYS A 45 -7.24 4.34 4.31
C CYS A 45 -6.50 5.70 4.22
N ASP A 46 -7.15 6.70 3.64
CA ASP A 46 -6.62 7.99 3.17
C ASP A 46 -5.93 8.89 4.21
N ALA A 47 -6.03 8.65 5.52
CA ALA A 47 -5.70 9.71 6.48
C ALA A 47 -4.41 9.56 7.32
N THR A 48 -3.69 8.43 7.33
CA THR A 48 -2.56 8.32 8.29
C THR A 48 -1.43 7.38 7.88
N GLY A 49 -0.30 7.95 7.47
CA GLY A 49 1.04 7.40 7.76
C GLY A 49 1.49 6.19 6.94
N LEU A 50 0.81 5.87 5.86
CA LEU A 50 1.22 4.84 4.90
C LEU A 50 2.36 5.36 4.02
N ASN A 51 3.51 5.55 4.66
CA ASN A 51 4.68 6.08 4.02
C ASN A 51 5.50 4.93 3.42
N MET A 52 5.38 4.73 2.11
CA MET A 52 5.93 3.55 1.40
C MET A 52 7.22 3.86 0.61
N HIS A 53 7.86 5.00 0.92
CA HIS A 53 8.88 5.73 0.15
C HIS A 53 9.76 4.98 -0.85
N SER A 54 10.24 3.77 -0.52
CA SER A 54 11.17 3.03 -1.39
C SER A 54 10.85 1.55 -1.56
N GLN A 55 9.73 1.05 -1.03
CA GLN A 55 9.40 -0.38 -1.08
C GLN A 55 8.14 -0.68 -1.90
N CYS A 56 7.28 0.32 -2.14
CA CYS A 56 6.21 0.20 -3.12
C CYS A 56 6.65 0.85 -4.42
N SER A 57 6.85 0.07 -5.48
CA SER A 57 7.19 0.59 -6.81
C SER A 57 6.05 0.51 -7.81
N ARG A 58 4.94 -0.15 -7.47
CA ARG A 58 3.79 -0.37 -8.36
C ARG A 58 2.49 -0.37 -7.54
N ILE A 59 1.44 0.20 -8.12
CA ILE A 59 0.07 0.12 -7.60
C ILE A 59 -0.79 -0.57 -8.64
N THR A 60 -1.65 -1.48 -8.18
CA THR A 60 -2.70 -2.07 -9.00
C THR A 60 -4.05 -1.73 -8.39
N LEU A 61 -4.89 -1.04 -9.16
CA LEU A 61 -6.24 -0.67 -8.76
C LEU A 61 -7.20 -1.77 -9.24
N ILE A 62 -7.84 -2.45 -8.29
CA ILE A 62 -8.78 -3.54 -8.60
C ILE A 62 -10.19 -2.99 -8.81
N GLU A 63 -10.61 -2.06 -7.97
CA GLU A 63 -11.92 -1.40 -8.04
C GLU A 63 -11.73 0.07 -8.39
N SER A 64 -12.71 0.69 -9.06
CA SER A 64 -12.67 2.12 -9.33
C SER A 64 -12.78 2.92 -8.03
N ALA A 65 -11.98 3.99 -7.92
CA ALA A 65 -12.12 4.92 -6.80
C ALA A 65 -13.48 5.62 -6.85
N LEU A 66 -14.06 5.92 -5.69
CA LEU A 66 -15.34 6.63 -5.60
C LEU A 66 -15.25 8.08 -6.09
N ASN A 67 -14.04 8.65 -6.10
CA ASN A 67 -13.77 9.98 -6.61
C ASN A 67 -12.30 10.11 -7.06
N HIS A 68 -12.02 11.12 -7.88
CA HIS A 68 -10.69 11.41 -8.39
C HIS A 68 -9.69 11.78 -7.28
N ASN A 69 -10.13 12.40 -6.17
CA ASN A 69 -9.23 12.76 -5.09
C ASN A 69 -8.59 11.52 -4.44
N SER A 70 -9.40 10.49 -4.17
CA SER A 70 -8.93 9.22 -3.58
C SER A 70 -7.98 8.49 -4.54
N LEU A 71 -8.24 8.60 -5.85
CA LEU A 71 -7.36 8.09 -6.89
C LEU A 71 -6.01 8.81 -6.91
N PHE A 72 -6.00 10.14 -6.95
CA PHE A 72 -4.76 10.93 -6.98
C PHE A 72 -3.95 10.74 -5.70
N GLN A 73 -4.58 10.74 -4.53
CA GLN A 73 -3.91 10.44 -3.26
C GLN A 73 -3.32 9.03 -3.22
N THR A 74 -3.91 8.07 -3.95
CA THR A 74 -3.35 6.73 -4.08
C THR A 74 -2.12 6.74 -4.98
N ILE A 75 -2.18 7.39 -6.14
CA ILE A 75 -1.06 7.50 -7.09
C ILE A 75 0.12 8.25 -6.47
N GLU A 76 -0.11 9.34 -5.74
CA GLU A 76 0.94 10.12 -5.09
C GLU A 76 1.82 9.30 -4.12
N ARG A 77 1.33 8.16 -3.61
CA ARG A 77 2.08 7.30 -2.67
C ARG A 77 3.28 6.60 -3.31
N ILE A 78 3.22 6.29 -4.61
CA ILE A 78 4.36 5.72 -5.35
C ILE A 78 5.24 6.80 -5.97
N HIS A 79 4.68 7.98 -6.27
CA HIS A 79 5.40 9.16 -6.72
C HIS A 79 6.00 9.96 -5.55
N SER A 80 6.56 9.27 -4.57
CA SER A 80 7.15 9.88 -3.38
C SER A 80 8.62 10.23 -3.59
N LEU A 81 9.10 11.24 -2.86
CA LEU A 81 10.52 11.52 -2.73
C LEU A 81 11.23 10.25 -2.20
N CYS A 82 12.33 9.87 -2.84
CA CYS A 82 13.11 8.63 -2.61
C CYS A 82 12.64 7.37 -3.34
N GLN A 83 11.66 7.44 -4.23
CA GLN A 83 11.38 6.34 -5.16
C GLN A 83 12.60 6.07 -6.06
N ARG A 84 13.01 4.82 -6.17
CA ARG A 84 14.21 4.41 -6.95
C ARG A 84 13.86 3.70 -8.25
N GLU A 85 12.63 3.23 -8.40
CA GLU A 85 12.13 2.62 -9.63
C GLU A 85 11.37 3.63 -10.47
N GLU A 86 11.54 3.57 -11.79
CA GLU A 86 10.77 4.40 -12.72
C GLU A 86 9.27 4.11 -12.55
N GLN A 87 8.52 5.19 -12.43
CA GLN A 87 7.06 5.14 -12.38
C GLN A 87 6.54 5.55 -13.76
N CYS A 88 5.84 4.66 -14.45
CA CYS A 88 5.07 5.05 -15.63
C CYS A 88 3.76 5.68 -15.17
N ALA A 89 3.55 6.94 -15.56
CA ALA A 89 2.27 7.63 -15.46
C ALA A 89 1.33 7.23 -16.61
#